data_AF-A0A379I6E9-F1
#
_entry.id   AF-A0A379I6E9-F1
#
_cell.length_a   1.000
_cell.length_b   1.000
_cell.length_c   1.000
_cell.angle_alpha   90.00
_cell.angle_beta   90.00
_cell.angle_gamma   90.00
#
_symmetry.space_group_name_H-M   'P 1'
#
loop_
_entity.id
_entity.type
_entity.pdbx_description
1 polymer ?
#
loop_
_entity_poly.entity_id
_entity_poly.type
_entity_poly.pdbx_seq_one_letter_code
_entity_poly.pdbx_strand_id
1 'polypeptide(L)' 'MKKRYQLLISSLTLSGVLFSEIAQADLLIYNGQHKDGGIEQVAAEFTQKTGIPVKLKYGKSSELAGLLKEEQDKSP' A
#
# COMPACT_ATOMS: atom_id res chain seq x y z
N MET A 1 46.16 -14.38 34.45
CA MET A 1 45.76 -14.73 33.06
C MET A 1 44.51 -15.62 33.12
N LYS A 2 43.63 -15.77 32.11
CA LYS A 2 43.28 -15.08 30.84
C LYS A 2 41.94 -15.74 30.43
N LYS A 3 40.76 -15.12 30.24
CA LYS A 3 40.17 -13.81 30.60
C LYS A 3 38.77 -14.11 31.20
N ARG A 4 38.02 -13.09 31.68
CA ARG A 4 36.54 -13.15 31.75
C ARG A 4 35.98 -12.31 30.61
N TYR A 5 35.29 -12.94 29.65
CA TYR A 5 34.72 -12.25 28.49
C TYR A 5 33.38 -11.62 28.89
N GLN A 6 33.40 -10.31 29.16
CA GLN A 6 32.18 -9.51 29.30
C GLN A 6 31.55 -9.37 27.90
N LEU A 7 30.41 -10.02 27.70
CA LEU A 7 29.60 -9.89 26.49
C LEU A 7 28.89 -8.53 26.52
N LEU A 8 29.46 -7.56 25.80
CA LEU A 8 28.86 -6.24 25.60
C LEU A 8 27.58 -6.40 24.77
N ILE A 9 26.42 -6.24 25.42
CA ILE A 9 25.13 -6.20 24.74
C ILE A 9 25.02 -4.85 24.04
N SER A 10 25.35 -4.83 22.75
CA SER A 10 25.18 -3.65 21.90
C SER A 10 23.70 -3.44 21.58
N SER A 11 23.09 -2.46 22.25
CA SER A 11 21.69 -2.06 22.03
C SER A 11 21.47 -1.58 20.59
N LEU A 12 20.64 -2.30 19.83
CA LEU A 12 20.27 -1.92 18.47
C LEU A 12 19.17 -0.84 18.53
N THR A 13 19.55 0.44 18.46
CA THR A 13 18.61 1.55 18.33
C THR A 13 17.94 1.55 16.97
N LEU A 14 16.70 1.07 16.92
CA LEU A 14 15.84 1.15 15.75
C LEU A 14 15.35 2.59 15.57
N SER A 15 15.96 3.34 14.65
CA SER A 15 15.44 4.66 14.24
C SER A 15 14.09 4.49 13.57
N GLY A 16 13.02 4.86 14.27
CA GLY A 16 11.69 4.93 13.69
C GLY A 16 11.66 5.96 12.56
N VAL A 17 11.38 5.50 11.34
CA VAL A 17 11.11 6.40 10.21
C VAL A 17 9.83 7.16 10.54
N LEU A 18 9.94 8.47 10.74
CA LEU A 18 8.79 9.35 10.87
C LEU A 18 8.08 9.40 9.52
N PHE A 19 7.08 8.54 9.34
CA PHE A 19 6.11 8.69 8.26
C PHE A 19 5.39 10.00 8.49
N SER A 20 5.75 11.02 7.70
CA SER A 20 4.97 12.25 7.62
C SER A 20 3.53 11.92 7.31
N GLU A 21 2.62 12.69 7.91
CA GLU A 21 1.18 12.55 7.74
C GLU A 21 0.78 12.90 6.30
N ILE A 22 0.89 11.92 5.40
CA ILE A 22 0.34 11.99 4.05
C ILE A 22 -1.16 12.13 4.24
N ALA A 23 -1.72 13.28 3.83
CA ALA A 23 -3.16 13.49 3.83
C ALA A 23 -3.85 12.27 3.21
N GLN A 24 -4.81 11.68 3.92
CA GLN A 24 -5.37 10.36 3.65
C GLN A 24 -6.00 10.28 2.25
N ALA A 25 -5.18 9.91 1.26
CA ALA A 25 -5.55 9.88 -0.14
C ALA A 25 -5.98 8.46 -0.52
N ASP A 26 -7.28 8.26 -0.73
CA ASP A 26 -7.82 6.99 -1.21
C ASP A 26 -7.13 6.55 -2.51
N LEU A 27 -6.53 5.35 -2.52
CA LEU A 27 -5.95 4.77 -3.73
C LEU A 27 -7.02 3.99 -4.48
N LEU A 28 -7.46 4.49 -5.65
CA LEU A 28 -8.43 3.81 -6.51
C LEU A 28 -7.74 3.13 -7.69
N ILE A 29 -7.90 1.81 -7.81
CA ILE A 29 -7.30 0.98 -8.86
C ILE A 29 -8.40 0.38 -9.75
N TYR A 30 -8.24 0.53 -11.06
CA TYR A 30 -9.12 -0.03 -12.10
C TYR A 30 -8.45 -1.28 -12.66
N ASN A 31 -8.93 -2.47 -12.28
CA ASN A 31 -8.33 -3.74 -12.69
C ASN A 31 -9.14 -4.41 -13.81
N GLY A 32 -8.53 -4.47 -15.01
CA GLY A 32 -9.07 -5.18 -16.17
C GLY A 32 -8.85 -6.71 -16.15
N GLN A 33 -8.06 -7.21 -15.19
CA GLN A 33 -7.85 -8.64 -14.98
C GLN A 33 -9.00 -9.25 -14.15
N HIS A 34 -9.16 -10.58 -14.28
CA HIS A 34 -10.11 -11.34 -13.47
C HIS A 34 -9.78 -11.26 -11.98
N LYS A 35 -10.81 -11.36 -11.12
CA LYS A 35 -10.69 -11.09 -9.67
C LYS A 35 -9.67 -11.98 -8.95
N ASP A 36 -9.42 -13.17 -9.48
CA ASP A 36 -8.51 -14.16 -8.90
C ASP A 36 -7.00 -13.82 -9.05
N GLY A 37 -6.65 -12.70 -9.68
CA GLY A 37 -5.27 -12.27 -9.94
C GLY A 37 -4.44 -11.82 -8.72
N GLY A 38 -4.88 -12.10 -7.49
CA GLY A 38 -4.15 -11.80 -6.25
C GLY A 38 -4.07 -10.31 -5.84
N ILE A 39 -4.61 -9.39 -6.65
CA ILE A 39 -4.57 -7.94 -6.38
C ILE A 39 -5.19 -7.57 -5.02
N GLU A 40 -6.17 -8.33 -4.54
CA GLU A 40 -6.85 -8.10 -3.26
C GLU A 40 -5.91 -8.33 -2.07
N GLN A 41 -5.01 -9.31 -2.17
CA GLN A 41 -4.00 -9.58 -1.15
C GLN A 41 -2.94 -8.47 -1.12
N VAL A 42 -2.49 -8.02 -2.30
CA VAL A 42 -1.55 -6.90 -2.44
C VAL A 42 -2.16 -5.60 -1.91
N ALA A 43 -3.43 -5.33 -2.22
CA ALA A 43 -4.18 -4.18 -1.73
C ALA A 43 -4.36 -4.20 -0.20
N ALA A 44 -4.67 -5.36 0.37
CA ALA A 44 -4.78 -5.55 1.82
C ALA A 44 -3.44 -5.36 2.53
N GLU A 45 -2.35 -5.94 2.01
CA GLU A 45 -0.99 -5.74 2.55
C GLU A 45 -0.53 -4.27 2.45
N PHE A 46 -0.79 -3.61 1.33
CA PHE A 46 -0.47 -2.20 1.15
C PHE A 46 -1.23 -1.34 2.16
N THR A 47 -2.53 -1.56 2.31
CA THR A 47 -3.38 -0.87 3.29
C THR A 47 -2.87 -1.09 4.71
N GLN A 48 -2.51 -2.33 5.07
CA GLN A 48 -1.97 -2.67 6.40
C GLN A 48 -0.63 -1.99 6.68
N LYS A 49 0.26 -1.90 5.69
CA LYS A 49 1.62 -1.33 5.83
C LYS A 49 1.65 0.19 5.82
N THR A 50 0.71 0.84 5.14
CA THR A 50 0.72 2.30 4.89
C THR A 50 -0.40 3.06 5.60
N GLY A 51 -1.48 2.39 6.02
CA GLY A 51 -2.71 3.03 6.48
C GLY A 51 -3.55 3.65 5.35
N ILE A 52 -3.11 3.57 4.09
CA ILE A 52 -3.80 4.15 2.93
C ILE A 52 -4.86 3.17 2.43
N PRO A 53 -6.16 3.53 2.41
CA PRO A 53 -7.22 2.64 1.95
C PRO A 53 -7.15 2.45 0.43
N VAL A 54 -7.13 1.18 -0.01
CA VAL A 54 -7.18 0.82 -1.43
C VAL A 54 -8.59 0.39 -1.83
N LYS A 55 -9.13 1.04 -2.86
CA LYS A 55 -10.42 0.71 -3.50
C LYS A 55 -10.15 0.07 -4.87
N LEU A 56 -10.81 -1.06 -5.15
CA LEU A 56 -10.66 -1.80 -6.41
C LEU A 56 -11.96 -1.73 -7.22
N LYS A 57 -11.87 -1.30 -8.48
CA LYS A 57 -12.93 -1.41 -9.48
C LYS A 57 -12.55 -2.46 -10.52
N TYR A 58 -13.46 -3.40 -10.77
CA TYR A 58 -13.28 -4.48 -11.75
C TYR A 58 -14.24 -4.33 -12.92
N GLY A 59 -13.78 -4.69 -14.11
CA GLY A 59 -14.59 -4.70 -15.34
C GLY A 59 -13.71 -5.10 -16.53
N LYS A 60 -14.28 -5.22 -17.73
CA LYS A 60 -13.47 -5.33 -18.94
C LYS A 60 -12.76 -4.01 -19.21
N SER A 61 -11.59 -4.03 -19.84
CA SER A 61 -10.81 -2.80 -20.11
C SER A 61 -11.60 -1.71 -20.84
N SER A 62 -12.54 -2.08 -21.72
CA SER A 62 -13.45 -1.14 -22.40
C SER A 62 -14.48 -0.50 -21.46
N GLU A 63 -14.98 -1.25 -20.48
CA GLU A 63 -15.94 -0.78 -19.48
C GLU A 63 -15.23 0.18 -18.49
N LEU A 64 -14.02 -0.19 -18.07
CA LEU A 64 -13.18 0.64 -17.21
C LEU A 64 -12.74 1.95 -17.90
N ALA A 65 -12.41 1.91 -19.19
CA ALA A 65 -12.10 3.11 -19.96
C ALA A 65 -13.32 4.05 -20.10
N GLY A 66 -14.53 3.48 -20.22
CA GLY A 66 -15.78 4.24 -20.17
C GLY A 66 -15.99 4.92 -18.82
N LEU A 67 -15.81 4.19 -17.71
CA LEU A 67 -15.91 4.72 -16.35
C LEU A 67 -14.91 5.84 -16.09
N LEU A 68 -13.64 5.67 -16.47
CA LEU A 68 -12.60 6.70 -16.34
C LEU A 68 -12.98 8.00 -17.05
N LYS A 69 -13.57 7.89 -18.25
CA LYS A 69 -14.06 9.06 -18.99
C LYS A 69 -15.27 9.71 -18.33
N GLU A 70 -16.24 8.92 -17.88
CA GLU A 70 -17.42 9.43 -17.17
C GLU A 70 -17.06 10.13 -15.85
N GLU A 71 -16.07 9.61 -15.11
CA GLU A 71 -15.57 10.22 -13.87
C GLU A 71 -14.74 11.48 -14.15
N GLN A 72 -13.97 11.52 -15.25
CA GLN A 72 -13.30 12.74 -15.71
C GLN A 72 -14.29 13.84 -16.09
N ASP A 73 -15.32 13.51 -16.88
CA ASP A 73 -16.34 14.47 -17.34
C ASP A 73 -17.24 14.99 -16.18
N LYS A 74 -17.16 14.36 -14.99
CA LYS A 74 -17.82 14.77 -13.75
C LYS A 74 -16.90 15.52 -12.76
N SER A 75 -15.61 15.68 -13.08
CA SER A 75 -14.69 16.47 -12.26
C SER A 75 -15.04 17.97 -12.38
N PRO A 76 -15.04 18.74 -11.27
CA PRO A 76 -15.16 20.20 -11.30
C PRO A 76 -14.03 20.90 -12.06
#